data_AF-A0A8T4FD25-F1
#
_entry.id   AF-A0A8T4FD25-F1
#
_cell.length_a   1.000
_cell.length_b   1.000
_cell.length_c   1.000
_cell.angle_alpha   90.00
_cell.angle_beta   90.00
_cell.angle_gamma   90.00
#
_symmetry.space_group_name_H-M   'P 1'
#
loop_
_entity.id
_entity.type
_entity.pdbx_description
1 polymer ?
#
loop_
_entity_poly.entity_id
_entity_poly.type
_entity_poly.pdbx_seq_one_letter_code
_entity_poly.pdbx_strand_id
1 'polypeptide(L)' 'MLSKPENAEFIASARGQLASGVALDDILLAMKETGFTPIDCIRAIIDLTGRPLAEAQATLIHSPAWAHLDT' A
#
# COMPACT_ATOMS: atom_id res chain seq x y z
N MET A 1 3.61 -1.04 -16.94
CA MET A 1 3.41 -2.48 -17.14
C MET A 1 4.73 -3.16 -16.86
N LEU A 2 4.92 -4.14 -15.98
CA LEU A 2 4.12 -4.74 -14.93
C LEU A 2 4.76 -4.35 -13.59
N SER A 3 3.97 -4.26 -12.50
CA SER A 3 4.56 -4.37 -11.16
C SER A 3 5.45 -5.61 -11.15
N LYS A 4 6.70 -5.47 -10.70
CA LYS A 4 7.65 -6.58 -10.70
C LYS A 4 7.01 -7.82 -10.04
N PRO A 5 7.36 -9.05 -10.43
CA PRO A 5 6.77 -10.27 -9.85
C PRO A 5 6.79 -10.28 -8.31
N GLU A 6 7.87 -9.73 -7.72
CA GLU A 6 8.02 -9.51 -6.28
C GLU A 6 6.88 -8.70 -5.64
N ASN A 7 6.26 -7.79 -6.39
CA ASN A 7 5.14 -6.99 -5.90
C ASN A 7 3.85 -7.80 -5.79
N ALA A 8 3.64 -8.79 -6.66
CA ALA A 8 2.45 -9.63 -6.64
C ALA A 8 2.45 -10.58 -5.43
N GLU A 9 3.61 -11.18 -5.13
CA GLU A 9 3.80 -12.01 -3.93
C GLU A 9 3.62 -11.19 -2.66
N PHE A 10 4.18 -9.97 -2.63
CA PHE A 10 4.00 -9.05 -1.51
C PHE A 10 2.53 -8.70 -1.29
N ILE A 11 1.77 -8.37 -2.35
CA ILE A 11 0.35 -8.03 -2.24
C ILE A 11 -0.48 -9.22 -1.74
N ALA A 12 -0.17 -10.45 -2.17
CA ALA A 12 -0.83 -11.65 -1.65
C ALA A 12 -0.57 -11.83 -0.15
N SER A 13 0.66 -11.59 0.31
CA SER A 13 1.02 -11.59 1.73
C SER A 13 0.29 -10.48 2.51
N ALA A 14 0.30 -9.25 1.99
CA ALA A 14 -0.38 -8.10 2.59
C ALA A 14 -1.89 -8.33 2.78
N ARG A 15 -2.53 -9.02 1.84
CA ARG A 15 -3.95 -9.42 1.96
C ARG A 15 -4.17 -10.37 3.15
N GLY A 16 -3.28 -11.35 3.34
CA GLY A 16 -3.33 -12.25 4.50
C GLY A 16 -3.07 -11.53 5.83
N GLN A 17 -2.15 -10.56 5.83
CA GLN A 17 -1.85 -9.73 7.00
C GLN A 17 -3.05 -8.87 7.40
N LEU A 18 -3.72 -8.20 6.45
CA LEU A 18 -4.96 -7.45 6.71
C LEU A 18 -6.06 -8.35 7.28
N ALA A 19 -6.26 -9.54 6.70
CA ALA A 19 -7.25 -10.49 7.20
C ALA A 19 -6.94 -10.98 8.64
N SER A 20 -5.67 -10.96 9.04
CA SER A 20 -5.21 -11.32 10.38
C SER A 20 -5.25 -10.14 11.37
N GLY A 21 -5.64 -8.95 10.92
CA GLY A 21 -5.77 -7.74 11.76
C GLY A 21 -4.52 -6.86 11.81
N VAL A 22 -3.52 -7.06 10.94
CA VAL A 22 -2.39 -6.14 10.81
C VAL A 22 -2.89 -4.78 10.30
N ALA A 23 -2.34 -3.70 10.85
CA ALA A 23 -2.73 -2.35 10.45
C ALA A 23 -2.26 -2.04 9.03
N LEU A 24 -3.09 -1.32 8.27
CA LEU A 24 -2.74 -0.92 6.90
C LEU A 24 -1.48 -0.06 6.86
N ASP A 25 -1.25 0.78 7.87
CA ASP A 25 -0.04 1.61 7.95
C ASP A 25 1.26 0.79 8.06
N ASP A 26 1.24 -0.32 8.80
CA ASP A 26 2.39 -1.22 8.90
C ASP A 26 2.71 -1.86 7.54
N ILE A 27 1.67 -2.21 6.79
CA ILE A 27 1.80 -2.76 5.43
C ILE A 27 2.36 -1.70 4.47
N LEU A 28 1.89 -0.45 4.56
CA LEU A 28 2.40 0.66 3.74
C LEU A 28 3.85 1.00 4.06
N LEU A 29 4.26 0.89 5.32
CA LEU A 29 5.65 1.02 5.73
C LEU A 29 6.51 -0.10 5.11
N ALA A 30 6.08 -1.36 5.22
CA ALA A 30 6.77 -2.49 4.62
C ALA A 30 6.87 -2.39 3.08
N MET A 31 5.82 -1.90 2.41
CA MET A 31 5.84 -1.62 0.97
C MET A 31 6.93 -0.59 0.62
N LYS A 32 7.01 0.50 1.39
CA LYS A 32 8.04 1.53 1.20
C LYS A 32 9.45 0.97 1.37
N GLU A 33 9.68 0.18 2.42
CA GLU A 33 10.98 -0.46 2.69
C GLU A 33 11.39 -1.47 1.60
N THR A 34 10.39 -2.11 0.98
CA THR A 34 10.59 -3.04 -0.15
C THR A 34 10.82 -2.31 -1.48
N GLY A 35 10.68 -0.98 -1.51
CA GLY A 35 10.93 -0.15 -2.69
C GLY A 35 9.72 0.07 -3.59
N PHE A 36 8.49 -0.10 -3.08
CA PHE A 36 7.29 0.27 -3.81
C PHE A 36 7.23 1.79 -4.01
N THR A 37 6.75 2.21 -5.18
CA THR A 37 6.47 3.62 -5.44
C THR A 37 5.12 4.04 -4.83
N PRO A 38 4.87 5.34 -4.61
CA PRO A 38 3.56 5.83 -4.17
C PRO A 38 2.40 5.32 -5.04
N ILE A 39 2.61 5.24 -6.35
CA ILE A 39 1.60 4.75 -7.31
C ILE A 39 1.31 3.26 -7.09
N ASP A 40 2.35 2.46 -6.80
CA ASP A 40 2.17 1.04 -6.50
C ASP A 40 1.43 0.85 -5.18
N CYS A 41 1.74 1.66 -4.16
CA CYS A 41 1.03 1.66 -2.89
C CYS A 41 -0.46 2.02 -3.06
N ILE A 42 -0.78 3.05 -3.86
CA ILE A 42 -2.17 3.44 -4.15
C ILE A 42 -2.93 2.28 -4.81
N ARG A 43 -2.33 1.63 -5.81
CA ARG A 43 -2.94 0.46 -6.46
C ARG A 43 -3.16 -0.68 -5.47
N ALA A 44 -2.18 -0.95 -4.62
CA ALA A 44 -2.29 -1.98 -3.61
C ALA A 44 -3.39 -1.66 -2.59
N ILE A 45 -3.54 -0.41 -2.14
CA ILE A 45 -4.64 0.00 -1.25
C ILE A 45 -5.99 -0.27 -1.92
N ILE A 46 -6.18 0.12 -3.19
CA ILE A 46 -7.41 -0.16 -3.94
C ILE A 46 -7.68 -1.66 -4.00
N ASP A 47 -6.68 -2.47 -4.34
CA ASP A 47 -6.83 -3.93 -4.47
C ASP A 47 -7.11 -4.64 -3.14
N LEU A 48 -6.57 -4.10 -2.03
CA LEU A 48 -6.68 -4.68 -0.69
C LEU A 48 -7.97 -4.26 0.02
N THR A 49 -8.39 -3.01 -0.12
CA THR A 49 -9.52 -2.45 0.63
C THR A 49 -10.77 -2.22 -0.22
N GLY A 50 -10.67 -2.32 -1.55
CA GLY A 50 -11.76 -2.03 -2.49
C GLY A 50 -12.19 -0.56 -2.53
N ARG A 51 -11.35 0.34 -2.01
CA ARG A 51 -11.68 1.78 -1.89
C ARG A 51 -11.48 2.52 -3.21
N PRO A 52 -12.22 3.61 -3.46
CA PRO A 52 -11.99 4.49 -4.60
C PRO A 52 -10.58 5.08 -4.62
N LEU A 53 -10.11 5.47 -5.81
CA LEU A 53 -8.78 6.08 -6.00
C LEU A 53 -8.52 7.28 -5.08
N ALA A 54 -9.49 8.18 -4.91
CA ALA A 54 -9.34 9.36 -4.07
C ALA A 54 -9.14 9.00 -2.59
N GLU A 55 -9.86 7.98 -2.10
CA GLU A 55 -9.69 7.49 -0.73
C GLU A 55 -8.37 6.75 -0.55
N ALA A 56 -7.93 5.99 -1.56
CA ALA A 56 -6.63 5.32 -1.53
C ALA A 56 -5.47 6.33 -1.51
N GLN A 57 -5.59 7.42 -2.28
CA GLN A 57 -4.63 8.52 -2.25
C GLN A 57 -4.61 9.20 -0.89
N ALA A 58 -5.77 9.55 -0.34
CA ALA A 58 -5.87 10.16 0.99
C ALA A 58 -5.26 9.24 2.07
N THR A 59 -5.54 7.93 1.99
CA THR A 59 -4.98 6.93 2.91
C THR A 59 -3.45 6.92 2.84
N LEU A 60 -2.87 6.98 1.63
CA LEU A 60 -1.42 7.02 1.47
C LEU A 60 -0.82 8.33 2.01
N ILE A 61 -1.40 9.48 1.66
CA ILE A 61 -0.88 10.81 2.05
C ILE A 61 -0.90 10.97 3.57
N HIS A 62 -1.96 10.50 4.23
CA HIS A 62 -2.08 10.54 5.68
C HIS A 62 -1.31 9.43 6.41
N SER A 63 -0.70 8.49 5.66
CA SER A 63 0.11 7.43 6.27
C SER A 63 1.44 8.01 6.79
N PRO A 64 1.85 7.69 8.03
CA PRO A 64 3.14 8.12 8.58
C PRO A 64 4.33 7.70 7.71
N ALA A 65 4.21 6.58 6.99
CA ALA A 65 5.25 6.11 6.07
C ALA A 65 5.52 7.09 4.92
N TRP A 66 4.53 7.91 4.54
CA TRP A 66 4.57 8.77 3.36
C TRP A 66 4.27 10.25 3.67
N ALA A 67 4.43 10.68 4.92
CA ALA A 67 4.15 12.05 5.38
C ALA A 67 4.85 13.18 4.59
N HIS A 68 5.94 12.88 3.88
CA HIS A 68 6.66 13.83 3.02
C HIS A 68 5.97 14.12 1.68
N LEU A 69 4.89 13.41 1.35
CA LEU A 69 4.10 13.67 0.13
C LEU A 69 3.12 14.83 0.30
N ASP A 70 2.90 15.30 1.53
CA ASP A 70 2.00 16.41 1.88
C ASP A 70 2.70 17.79 1.89
N THR A 71 3.97 17.84 1.49
CA THR A 71 4.82 19.06 1.40
C THR A 71 5.34 19.28 0.00
#